data_AF-A0A6L3MME7-F1
#
_entry.id   AF-A0A6L3MME7-F1
#
_cell.length_a   1.000
_cell.length_b   1.000
_cell.length_c   1.000
_cell.angle_alpha   90.00
_cell.angle_beta   90.00
_cell.angle_gamma   90.00
#
_symmetry.space_group_name_H-M   'P 1'
#
loop_
_entity.id
_entity.type
_entity.pdbx_description
1 polymer ?
#
loop_
_entity_poly.entity_id
_entity_poly.type
_entity_poly.pdbx_seq_one_letter_code
_entity_poly.pdbx_strand_id
1 'polypeptide(L)' 'MPADKFGRYLISDTYREQVSAAVKKAIRNLEEHGIAPVYVARKPKDTEANAESGDAAKNATETKR' A
#
# COMPACT_ATOMS: atom_id res chain seq x y z
N MET A 1 4.99 -9.51 22.46
CA MET A 1 5.87 -9.49 21.27
C MET A 1 6.73 -8.22 21.33
N PRO A 2 8.05 -8.27 21.06
CA PRO A 2 8.86 -7.06 20.90
C PRO A 2 8.34 -6.23 19.72
N ALA A 3 8.29 -4.90 19.87
CA ALA A 3 7.71 -3.97 18.89
C ALA A 3 8.33 -4.09 17.49
N ASP A 4 9.62 -4.46 17.41
CA ASP A 4 10.36 -4.60 16.15
C ASP A 4 9.95 -5.79 15.27
N LYS A 5 9.21 -6.76 15.80
CA LYS A 5 8.89 -7.99 15.04
C LYS A 5 7.94 -7.70 13.87
N PHE A 6 6.97 -6.82 14.08
CA PHE A 6 6.01 -6.48 13.03
C PHE A 6 6.66 -5.68 11.90
N GLY A 7 7.47 -4.68 12.24
CA GLY A 7 8.20 -3.90 11.23
C GLY A 7 9.10 -4.79 10.37
N ARG A 8 9.88 -5.67 11.00
CA ARG A 8 10.75 -6.62 10.28
C ARG A 8 9.98 -7.61 9.42
N TYR A 9 8.81 -8.05 9.87
CA TYR A 9 7.95 -8.91 9.08
C TYR A 9 7.41 -8.20 7.84
N LEU A 10 6.94 -6.95 7.97
CA LEU A 10 6.39 -6.18 6.86
C LEU A 10 7.42 -5.87 5.75
N ILE A 11 8.70 -5.79 6.08
CA ILE A 11 9.79 -5.60 5.11
C ILE A 11 10.37 -6.92 4.59
N SER A 12 9.95 -8.06 5.15
CA SER A 12 10.49 -9.36 4.77
C SER A 12 10.01 -9.79 3.39
N ASP A 13 10.86 -10.56 2.69
CA ASP A 13 10.50 -11.18 1.42
C ASP A 13 9.28 -12.10 1.56
N THR A 14 9.16 -12.81 2.68
CA THR A 14 8.01 -13.68 2.97
C THR A 14 6.70 -12.91 2.95
N TYR A 15 6.65 -11.74 3.59
CA TYR A 15 5.45 -10.90 3.56
C TYR A 15 5.18 -10.37 2.14
N ARG A 16 6.22 -9.93 1.44
CA ARG A 16 6.11 -9.45 0.05
C ARG A 16 5.54 -10.52 -0.88
N GLU A 17 5.98 -11.77 -0.75
CA GLU A 17 5.47 -12.90 -1.51
C GLU A 17 3.99 -13.19 -1.21
N GLN A 18 3.61 -13.18 0.07
CA GLN A 18 2.22 -13.36 0.49
C GLN A 18 1.30 -12.28 -0.09
N VAL A 19 1.72 -11.02 -0.03
CA VAL A 19 0.97 -9.89 -0.59
C VAL A 19 0.85 -10.05 -2.11
N SER A 20 1.95 -10.37 -2.81
CA SER A 20 1.93 -10.60 -4.25
C SER A 20 0.97 -11.72 -4.65
N ALA A 21 0.98 -12.84 -3.92
CA ALA A 21 0.06 -13.95 -4.15
C ALA A 21 -1.41 -13.56 -3.91
N ALA A 22 -1.69 -12.85 -2.82
CA ALA A 22 -3.03 -12.37 -2.50
C ALA A 22 -3.57 -11.39 -3.56
N VAL A 23 -2.72 -10.46 -4.03
CA VAL A 23 -3.07 -9.50 -5.10
C VAL A 23 -3.35 -10.22 -6.41
N LYS A 24 -2.50 -11.18 -6.82
CA LYS A 24 -2.75 -11.98 -8.04
C LYS A 24 -4.07 -12.74 -7.97
N LYS A 25 -4.40 -13.31 -6.81
CA LYS A 25 -5.67 -14.00 -6.59
C LYS A 25 -6.86 -13.05 -6.72
N ALA A 26 -6.75 -11.85 -6.16
CA ALA A 26 -7.79 -10.83 -6.25
C ALA A 26 -8.00 -10.37 -7.70
N ILE A 27 -6.92 -10.13 -8.44
CA ILE A 27 -6.98 -9.75 -9.87
C ILE A 27 -7.72 -10.83 -10.66
N ARG A 28 -7.33 -12.10 -10.51
CA ARG A 28 -7.98 -13.20 -11.21
C ARG A 28 -9.49 -13.29 -10.91
N ASN A 29 -9.88 -13.09 -9.66
CA ASN A 29 -11.29 -13.07 -9.29
C ASN A 29 -12.05 -11.92 -9.97
N LEU A 30 -11.46 -10.73 -10.02
CA LEU A 30 -12.06 -9.58 -10.71
C LEU A 30 -12.20 -9.84 -12.22
N GLU A 31 -11.20 -10.44 -12.85
CA GLU A 31 -11.24 -10.85 -14.26
C GLU A 31 -12.36 -11.88 -14.53
N GLU A 32 -12.54 -12.87 -13.65
CA GLU A 32 -13.63 -13.85 -13.71
C GLU A 32 -15.02 -13.19 -13.62
N HIS A 33 -15.12 -12.03 -12.96
CA HIS A 33 -16.35 -11.23 -12.89
C HIS A 33 -16.46 -10.16 -14.00
N GLY A 34 -15.56 -10.19 -14.99
CA GLY A 34 -15.56 -9.26 -16.12
C GLY A 34 -15.05 -7.85 -15.81
N ILE A 35 -14.42 -7.65 -14.65
CA ILE A 35 -13.82 -6.38 -14.24
C ILE A 35 -12.34 -6.40 -14.63
N ALA A 36 -12.01 -5.73 -15.73
CA ALA A 36 -10.62 -5.63 -16.18
C ALA A 36 -9.78 -4.79 -15.21
N PRO A 37 -8.60 -5.27 -14.75
CA PRO A 37 -7.72 -4.50 -13.90
C PRO A 37 -7.15 -3.29 -14.66
N VAL A 38 -7.30 -2.09 -14.09
CA VAL A 38 -6.66 -0.88 -14.61
C VAL A 38 -5.32 -0.70 -13.93
N TYR A 39 -4.24 -0.93 -14.68
CA TYR A 39 -2.89 -0.68 -14.19
C TYR A 39 -2.55 0.80 -14.26
N VAL A 40 -2.47 1.46 -13.10
CA VAL A 40 -1.96 2.82 -13.01
C VAL A 40 -0.43 2.75 -12.98
N ALA A 41 0.21 3.07 -14.10
CA ALA A 41 1.65 3.25 -14.14
C ALA A 41 2.02 4.44 -13.24
N ARG A 42 2.68 4.17 -12.11
CA ARG A 42 3.33 5.24 -11.35
C ARG A 42 4.46 5.77 -12.20
N LYS A 43 4.43 7.06 -12.54
CA LYS A 43 5.59 7.72 -13.15
C LYS A 43 6.79 7.46 -12.23
N PRO A 44 7.93 6.98 -12.76
CA PRO A 44 9.14 6.91 -11.96
C PRO A 44 9.39 8.31 -11.41
N LYS A 45 9.38 8.44 -10.09
CA LYS A 45 9.75 9.69 -9.45
C LYS A 45 11.23 9.83 -9.77
N ASP A 46 11.60 10.83 -10.56
CA ASP A 46 12.98 11.19 -10.76
C ASP A 46 13.68 11.21 -9.39
N THR A 47 14.85 10.59 -9.36
CA THR A 47 15.59 10.30 -8.14
C THR A 47 16.10 11.60 -7.55
N GLU A 48 15.28 12.27 -6.76
CA GLU A 48 15.73 13.31 -5.84
C GLU A 48 15.56 12.79 -4.42
N ALA A 49 16.70 12.52 -3.82
CA ALA A 49 16.86 12.22 -2.42
C ALA A 49 16.17 13.30 -1.58
N ASN A 50 15.02 12.98 -0.99
CA ASN A 50 14.62 13.62 0.25
C ASN A 50 13.71 12.68 1.03
N ALA A 51 14.34 11.97 1.98
CA ALA A 51 13.63 11.34 3.06
C ALA A 51 13.30 12.43 4.08
N GLU A 52 12.13 13.05 4.00
CA GLU A 52 11.50 13.65 5.18
C GLU A 52 10.02 13.99 5.02
N SER A 53 9.38 14.06 6.19
CA SER A 53 8.04 14.56 6.50
C SER A 53 6.89 13.58 6.21
N GLY A 54 6.23 12.96 7.20
CA GLY A 54 5.93 13.49 8.53
C GLY A 54 4.73 14.43 8.45
N ASP A 55 3.59 13.93 8.95
CA ASP A 55 2.44 14.64 9.50
C ASP A 55 1.57 15.55 8.59
N ALA A 56 0.32 15.13 8.38
CA ALA A 56 -0.87 15.98 8.54
C ALA A 56 -2.15 15.19 8.19
N ALA A 57 -2.57 14.27 9.07
CA ALA A 57 -3.97 13.83 9.11
C ALA A 57 -4.81 14.95 9.75
N LYS A 58 -5.03 16.04 9.01
CA LYS A 58 -6.06 17.04 9.36
C LYS A 58 -7.34 16.65 8.64
N ASN A 59 -8.28 16.09 9.38
CA ASN A 59 -9.72 16.23 9.15
C ASN A 59 -10.45 15.79 10.42
N ALA A 60 -10.35 16.61 11.47
CA ALA A 60 -11.38 16.66 12.50
C ALA A 60 -12.38 17.73 12.04
N THR A 61 -13.54 17.26 11.61
CA THR A 61 -14.70 18.01 11.16
C THR A 61 -15.14 19.09 12.16
N GLU A 62 -15.16 20.34 11.69
CA GLU A 62 -16.05 21.40 12.18
C GLU A 62 -17.51 21.02 11.91
N THR A 63 -18.35 20.92 12.96
CA THR A 63 -19.80 21.21 12.83
C THR A 63 -20.33 21.93 14.07
N LYS A 64 -20.40 23.25 13.89
CA LYS A 64 -21.19 24.30 14.56
C LYS A 64 -22.57 23.88 15.11
N ARG A 65 -22.85 24.16 16.39
CA ARG A 65 -23.95 25.02 16.88
C ARG A 65 -23.89 25.20 18.39
#